data_AF-A0A4Q3Y0D4-F1
#
_entry.id   AF-A0A4Q3Y0D4-F1
#
_cell.length_a   1.000
_cell.length_b   1.000
_cell.length_c   1.000
_cell.angle_alpha   90.00
_cell.angle_beta   90.00
_cell.angle_gamma   90.00
#
_symmetry.space_group_name_H-M   'P 1'
#
loop_
_entity.id
_entity.type
_entity.pdbx_description
1 polymer ?
#
loop_
_entity_poly.entity_id
_entity_poly.type
_entity_poly.pdbx_seq_one_letter_code
_entity_poly.pdbx_strand_id
1 'polypeptide(L)'
;MIDPSKVDPRLAAQFIARARRAEAEGFASGSTTEQIVSAFLTNRQDWLPERWTMLDALDRLHLGGPDWFHTMMAVNSRGWRQSADMHDDRPA
;
A
#
# COMPACT_ATOMS: atom_id res chain seq x y z
N MET A 1 -5.34 -15.71 -3.46
CA MET A 1 -4.47 -16.19 -2.36
C MET A 1 -3.18 -15.38 -2.39
N ILE A 2 -2.73 -14.85 -1.25
CA ILE A 2 -1.44 -14.15 -1.16
C ILE A 2 -0.33 -15.21 -1.16
N ASP A 3 0.64 -15.10 -2.06
CA ASP A 3 1.83 -15.94 -2.06
C ASP A 3 2.88 -15.31 -1.13
N PRO A 4 3.21 -15.92 0.02
CA PRO A 4 4.15 -15.33 0.99
C PRO A 4 5.56 -15.16 0.44
N SER A 5 5.95 -15.97 -0.55
CA SER A 5 7.28 -15.89 -1.18
C SER A 5 7.46 -14.65 -2.06
N LYS A 6 6.34 -13.99 -2.43
CA LYS A 6 6.29 -12.76 -3.22
C LYS A 6 6.07 -11.51 -2.37
N VAL A 7 6.11 -11.64 -1.04
CA VAL A 7 6.01 -10.51 -0.12
C VAL A 7 7.41 -10.02 0.20
N ASP A 8 7.79 -8.86 -0.36
CA ASP A 8 9.07 -8.21 -0.06
C ASP A 8 8.91 -7.31 1.18
N PRO A 9 9.62 -7.58 2.29
CA PRO A 9 9.55 -6.76 3.51
C PRO A 9 9.96 -5.30 3.30
N ARG A 10 10.92 -5.02 2.41
CA ARG A 10 11.35 -3.64 2.11
C ARG A 10 10.28 -2.90 1.36
N LEU A 11 9.65 -3.55 0.39
CA LEU A 11 8.53 -2.99 -0.35
C LEU A 11 7.32 -2.78 0.56
N ALA A 12 7.06 -3.70 1.49
CA ALA A 12 6.01 -3.56 2.50
C ALA A 12 6.20 -2.31 3.37
N ALA A 13 7.42 -2.09 3.87
CA ALA A 13 7.75 -0.90 4.64
C ALA A 13 7.55 0.40 3.83
N GLN A 14 7.93 0.41 2.54
CA GLN A 14 7.68 1.54 1.66
C GLN A 14 6.19 1.83 1.47
N PHE A 15 5.37 0.78 1.30
CA PHE A 15 3.91 0.94 1.14
C PHE A 15 3.27 1.52 2.38
N ILE A 16 3.65 1.04 3.57
CA ILE A 16 3.18 1.59 4.85
C ILE A 16 3.58 3.07 4.98
N ALA A 17 4.84 3.41 4.67
CA ALA A 17 5.31 4.79 4.75
C ALA A 17 4.55 5.73 3.81
N ARG A 18 4.25 5.29 2.58
CA ARG A 18 3.46 6.06 1.61
C ARG A 18 2.01 6.24 2.06
N ALA A 19 1.36 5.19 2.55
CA ALA A 19 -0.02 5.27 3.07
C ALA A 19 -0.13 6.28 4.23
N ARG A 20 0.84 6.27 5.17
CA ARG A 20 0.91 7.26 6.26
C ARG A 20 1.09 8.67 5.75
N ARG A 21 2.03 8.85 4.82
CA ARG A 21 2.28 10.17 4.22
C ARG A 21 1.04 10.71 3.53
N ALA A 22 0.34 9.88 2.76
CA ALA A 22 -0.89 10.27 2.09
C ALA A 22 -2.02 10.61 3.08
N GLU A 23 -2.13 9.87 4.20
CA GLU A 23 -3.08 10.20 5.28
C GLU A 23 -2.76 11.55 5.94
N ALA A 24 -1.48 11.85 6.17
CA ALA A 24 -1.05 13.13 6.72
C ALA A 24 -1.23 14.30 5.74
N GLU A 25 -1.00 14.07 4.45
CA GLU A 25 -1.15 15.08 3.39
C GLU A 25 -2.60 15.27 2.94
N GLY A 26 -3.47 14.28 3.15
CA GLY A 26 -4.87 14.27 2.72
C GLY A 26 -5.09 13.86 1.27
N PHE A 27 -4.05 13.42 0.56
CA PHE A 27 -4.11 12.93 -0.82
C PHE A 27 -2.94 11.98 -1.11
N ALA A 28 -3.06 11.15 -2.15
CA ALA A 28 -1.97 10.28 -2.59
C ALA A 28 -1.02 11.02 -3.55
N SER A 29 0.29 10.94 -3.27
CA SER A 29 1.35 11.59 -4.07
C SER A 29 2.40 10.58 -4.55
N GLY A 30 3.22 10.98 -5.53
CA GLY A 30 4.29 10.15 -6.10
C GLY A 30 3.97 9.56 -7.47
N SER A 31 4.62 8.45 -7.83
CA SER A 31 4.36 7.75 -9.08
C SER A 31 2.97 7.13 -9.10
N THR A 32 2.48 6.80 -10.29
CA THR A 32 1.13 6.28 -10.44
C THR A 32 0.88 4.99 -9.64
N THR A 33 1.85 4.08 -9.59
CA THR A 33 1.73 2.85 -8.78
C THR A 33 1.70 3.17 -7.28
N GLU A 34 2.44 4.18 -6.84
CA GLU A 34 2.48 4.64 -5.45
C GLU A 34 1.16 5.25 -5.00
N GLN A 35 0.54 6.03 -5.90
CA GLN A 35 -0.78 6.59 -5.67
C GLN A 35 -1.83 5.49 -5.54
N ILE A 36 -1.81 4.50 -6.44
CA ILE A 36 -2.69 3.33 -6.35
C ILE A 36 -2.52 2.60 -5.01
N VAL A 37 -1.29 2.27 -4.61
CA VAL A 37 -1.03 1.57 -3.34
C VAL A 37 -1.62 2.36 -2.17
N SER A 38 -1.35 3.66 -2.12
CA SER A 38 -1.80 4.53 -1.04
C SER A 38 -3.33 4.56 -0.97
N ALA A 39 -3.99 4.76 -2.12
CA ALA A 39 -5.46 4.75 -2.23
C ALA A 39 -6.08 3.43 -1.75
N PHE A 40 -5.51 2.28 -2.13
CA PHE A 40 -6.00 0.97 -1.68
C PHE A 40 -5.80 0.75 -0.18
N LEU A 41 -4.61 1.07 0.35
CA LEU A 41 -4.32 0.89 1.77
C LEU A 41 -5.17 1.81 2.64
N THR A 42 -5.39 3.07 2.23
CA THR A 42 -6.22 4.02 2.99
C THR A 42 -7.72 3.85 2.73
N ASN A 43 -8.12 2.98 1.81
CA ASN A 43 -9.50 2.80 1.34
C ASN A 43 -10.12 4.10 0.79
N ARG A 44 -9.32 4.90 0.08
CA ARG A 44 -9.69 6.19 -0.53
C ARG A 44 -9.66 6.09 -2.05
N GLN A 45 -10.75 5.58 -2.62
CA GLN A 45 -10.88 5.46 -4.09
C GLN A 45 -10.84 6.81 -4.79
N ASP A 46 -11.25 7.88 -4.11
CA ASP A 46 -11.17 9.27 -4.57
C ASP A 46 -9.73 9.76 -4.77
N TRP A 47 -8.73 9.03 -4.27
CA TRP A 47 -7.31 9.31 -4.49
C TRP A 47 -6.72 8.56 -5.68
N LEU A 48 -7.50 7.69 -6.34
CA LEU A 48 -7.08 7.10 -7.60
C LEU A 48 -7.02 8.18 -8.68
N PRO A 49 -6.11 8.06 -9.67
CA PRO A 49 -6.12 8.93 -10.84
C PRO A 49 -7.50 8.93 -11.51
N GLU A 50 -8.03 10.11 -11.86
CA GLU A 50 -9.45 10.33 -12.29
C GLU A 50 -9.97 9.39 -13.39
N ARG A 51 -9.07 8.85 -14.21
CA ARG A 51 -9.41 7.98 -15.34
C ARG A 51 -9.48 6.48 -14.99
N TRP A 52 -9.24 6.08 -13.76
CA TRP A 52 -9.04 4.67 -13.40
C TRP A 52 -10.13 4.12 -12.52
N THR A 53 -10.70 3.00 -12.96
CA THR A 53 -11.51 2.14 -12.11
C THR A 53 -10.61 1.39 -11.12
N MET A 54 -11.21 0.80 -10.08
CA MET A 54 -10.49 -0.11 -9.19
C MET A 54 -9.83 -1.28 -9.94
N LEU A 55 -10.48 -1.80 -10.99
CA LEU A 55 -9.93 -2.89 -11.79
C LEU A 55 -8.69 -2.44 -12.57
N ASP A 56 -8.75 -1.27 -13.23
CA ASP A 56 -7.61 -0.71 -13.96
C ASP A 56 -6.40 -0.49 -13.03
N ALA A 57 -6.67 -0.02 -11.81
CA ALA A 57 -5.65 0.20 -10.80
C ALA A 57 -4.99 -1.11 -10.33
N LEU A 58 -5.77 -2.18 -10.17
CA LEU A 58 -5.27 -3.52 -9.82
C LEU A 58 -4.45 -4.13 -10.96
N ASP A 59 -4.91 -4.02 -12.20
CA ASP A 59 -4.18 -4.49 -13.37
C ASP A 59 -2.85 -3.76 -13.51
N ARG A 60 -2.83 -2.45 -13.25
CA ARG A 60 -1.60 -1.67 -13.27
C ARG A 60 -0.62 -2.08 -12.17
N LEU A 61 -1.11 -2.35 -10.97
CA LEU A 61 -0.29 -2.87 -9.87
C LEU A 61 0.34 -4.21 -10.25
N HIS A 62 -0.43 -5.08 -10.92
CA HIS A 62 0.06 -6.37 -11.39
C HIS A 62 1.15 -6.22 -12.46
N LEU A 63 0.99 -5.27 -13.39
CA LEU A 63 2.00 -4.94 -14.40
C LEU A 63 3.26 -4.29 -13.82
N GLY A 64 3.15 -3.60 -12.67
CA GLY A 64 4.29 -3.03 -11.93
C GLY A 64 5.22 -4.08 -11.31
N GLY A 65 4.80 -5.34 -11.31
CA GLY A 65 5.56 -6.49 -10.83
C GLY A 65 4.69 -7.36 -9.93
N PRO A 66 4.79 -8.71 -10.01
CA PRO A 66 3.97 -9.61 -9.20
C PRO A 66 4.13 -9.33 -7.69
N ASP A 67 5.31 -8.91 -7.25
CA ASP A 67 5.61 -8.64 -5.85
C ASP A 67 4.86 -7.42 -5.30
N TRP A 68 4.53 -6.42 -6.14
CA TRP A 68 3.78 -5.23 -5.70
C TRP A 68 2.36 -5.58 -5.29
N PHE A 69 1.65 -6.35 -6.11
CA PHE A 69 0.30 -6.80 -5.80
C PHE A 69 0.28 -7.66 -4.54
N HIS A 70 1.13 -8.70 -4.48
CA HIS A 70 1.18 -9.61 -3.34
C HIS A 70 1.57 -8.89 -2.04
N THR A 71 2.56 -7.99 -2.11
CA THR A 71 2.99 -7.19 -0.96
C THR A 71 1.91 -6.21 -0.51
N MET A 72 1.22 -5.52 -1.42
CA MET A 72 0.14 -4.59 -1.07
C MET A 72 -1.01 -5.33 -0.37
N MET A 73 -1.43 -6.48 -0.91
CA MET A 73 -2.46 -7.32 -0.29
C MET A 73 -2.04 -7.82 1.10
N ALA A 74 -0.76 -8.18 1.29
CA ALA A 74 -0.22 -8.59 2.58
C ALA A 74 -0.19 -7.46 3.61
N VAL A 75 0.16 -6.24 3.17
CA VAL A 75 0.15 -5.04 4.02
C VAL A 75 -1.28 -4.65 4.41
N ASN A 76 -2.22 -4.73 3.47
CA ASN A 76 -3.62 -4.44 3.72
C ASN A 76 -4.23 -5.42 4.72
N SER A 77 -4.03 -6.74 4.52
CA SER A 77 -4.62 -7.77 5.37
C SER A 77 -4.11 -7.79 6.81
N ARG A 78 -2.86 -7.36 7.03
CA ARG A 78 -2.25 -7.24 8.35
C ARG A 78 -2.61 -5.93 9.06
N GLY A 79 -3.33 -5.03 8.39
CA GLY A 79 -3.63 -3.71 8.92
C GLY A 79 -2.37 -2.84 9.01
N TRP A 80 -2.08 -2.09 7.94
CA TRP A 80 -0.92 -1.19 7.89
C TRP A 80 -0.85 -0.14 9.01
N ARG A 81 -2.00 0.18 9.63
CA ARG A 81 -2.09 1.03 10.82
C ARG A 81 -1.58 0.31 12.09
N GLN A 82 -1.82 -1.00 12.21
CA GLN A 82 -1.36 -1.82 13.34
C GLN A 82 0.13 -2.14 13.25
N SER A 83 0.70 -2.19 12.04
CA SER A 83 2.14 -2.38 11.83
C SER A 83 3.03 -1.28 12.44
N ALA A 84 2.45 -0.18 12.93
CA ALA A 84 3.16 0.87 13.69
C ALA A 84 3.46 0.47 15.13
N ASP A 85 2.52 -0.24 15.76
CA ASP A 85 2.52 -0.46 17.20
C ASP A 85 3.47 -1.60 17.61
N MET A 86 3.94 -2.40 16.65
CA MET A 86 4.96 -3.43 16.87
C MET A 86 6.40 -2.88 16.97
N HIS A 87 6.61 -1.56 16.91
CA HIS A 87 7.94 -0.93 17.06
C HIS A 87 8.08 -0.04 18.30
N ASP A 88 7.14 -0.13 19.24
CA ASP A 88 7.19 0.62 20.51
C ASP A 88 7.12 -0.28 21.76
N ASP A 89 7.77 -1.44 21.71
CA ASP A 89 8.13 -2.22 22.91
C ASP A 89 9.57 -1.89 23.32
N ARG A 90 9.79 -0.68 23.85
CA ARG A 90 10.97 -0.39 24.67
C ARG A 90 10.53 -0.14 26.11
N PRO A 91 11.02 -0.94 27.08
CA PRO A 91 10.71 -0.68 28.49
C PRO A 91 11.35 0.64 28.92
N ALA A 92 10.58 1.41 29.69
CA ALA A 92 11.01 2.61 30.40
C ALA A 92 12.05 2.31 31.49
#